data_AF-A0A2N7AV70-F1
#
_entry.id   AF-A0A2N7AV70-F1
#
_cell.length_a   1.000
_cell.length_b   1.000
_cell.length_c   1.000
_cell.angle_alpha   90.00
_cell.angle_beta   90.00
_cell.angle_gamma   90.00
#
_symmetry.space_group_name_H-M   'P 1'
#
loop_
_entity.id
_entity.type
_entity.pdbx_description
1 polymer ?
#
loop_
_entity_poly.entity_id
_entity_poly.type
_entity_poly.pdbx_seq_one_letter_code
_entity_poly.pdbx_strand_id
1 'polypeptide(L)'
;MTKYFADVSSFQRDDLGFFQGLVNAGVASVLIKTTQGSPDGDNYLNPKSINQAKNALAAGMNVGFYHYFLASSVADSINEAKFFEQSVIKLGFGKDTPLCVDVEDPSLDANNVGSYVDTFINYLEAQGYTNVFQYSMASWFNQGILNANKYPTWVASYGSSDCGARGNIVAWQYTSSWGGGSQDMSYDWGIFDKQPAKTEAVTQPTIEPEKPKVENVIKLTEQTHPVDRLGIERPEAYEAGSTWKSSDIVMINNEPHYKIATNIFVPLSKTEFKDFIIVKYTGYSPAPVFDSNGNRVQNASVSTGKSFKTAGFKVINDIPMAKIATNEFIPFEYTSGSKFE
;
A
#
# COMPACT_ATOMS: atom_id res chain seq x y z
N MET A 1 -11.61 -15.86 -27.90
CA MET A 1 -10.26 -15.31 -28.09
C MET A 1 -9.47 -15.64 -26.85
N THR A 2 -8.24 -16.12 -26.99
CA THR A 2 -7.36 -16.38 -25.85
C THR A 2 -7.00 -15.07 -25.17
N LYS A 3 -7.10 -15.00 -23.84
CA LYS A 3 -6.76 -13.81 -23.05
C LYS A 3 -5.41 -14.04 -22.38
N TYR A 4 -4.58 -13.00 -22.38
CA TYR A 4 -3.26 -13.01 -21.77
C TYR A 4 -3.11 -11.88 -20.77
N PHE A 5 -2.33 -12.14 -19.73
CA PHE A 5 -1.77 -11.10 -18.88
C PHE A 5 -0.27 -11.33 -18.68
N ALA A 6 0.45 -10.21 -18.56
CA ALA A 6 1.83 -10.19 -18.11
C ALA A 6 1.87 -10.00 -16.59
N ASP A 7 2.93 -10.44 -15.95
CA ASP A 7 3.26 -10.01 -14.60
C ASP A 7 4.62 -9.29 -14.59
N VAL A 8 4.74 -8.24 -13.78
CA VAL A 8 5.91 -7.36 -13.76
C VAL A 8 6.31 -6.99 -12.35
N SER A 9 7.61 -6.82 -12.15
CA SER A 9 8.21 -6.37 -10.90
C SER A 9 9.20 -5.23 -11.18
N SER A 10 10.07 -4.93 -10.21
CA SER A 10 11.14 -3.95 -10.40
C SER A 10 12.17 -4.35 -11.48
N PHE A 11 12.18 -5.61 -11.92
CA PHE A 11 13.07 -6.09 -12.99
C PHE A 11 12.63 -5.64 -14.39
N GLN A 12 11.34 -5.42 -14.61
CA GLN A 12 10.81 -4.98 -15.91
C GLN A 12 10.81 -3.45 -16.03
N ARG A 13 10.60 -2.97 -17.25
CA ARG A 13 10.46 -1.55 -17.57
C ARG A 13 9.16 -0.99 -16.97
N ASP A 14 9.13 0.32 -16.79
CA ASP A 14 7.98 1.05 -16.25
C ASP A 14 7.51 2.18 -17.17
N ASP A 15 8.03 2.30 -18.40
CA ASP A 15 7.65 3.31 -19.37
C ASP A 15 6.42 2.92 -20.22
N LEU A 16 5.72 3.93 -20.75
CA LEU A 16 4.52 3.76 -21.56
C LEU A 16 4.75 2.88 -22.81
N GLY A 17 5.90 3.02 -23.47
CA GLY A 17 6.20 2.27 -24.69
C GLY A 17 6.26 0.77 -24.46
N PHE A 18 6.75 0.35 -23.29
CA PHE A 18 6.74 -1.06 -22.88
C PHE A 18 5.32 -1.63 -22.79
N PHE A 19 4.40 -0.94 -22.09
CA PHE A 19 3.01 -1.39 -21.95
C PHE A 19 2.22 -1.32 -23.26
N GLN A 20 2.45 -0.30 -24.08
CA GLN A 20 1.89 -0.24 -25.44
C GLN A 20 2.38 -1.41 -26.31
N GLY A 21 3.63 -1.83 -26.14
CA GLY A 21 4.18 -3.02 -26.79
C GLY A 21 3.41 -4.30 -26.42
N LEU A 22 3.08 -4.47 -25.14
CA LEU A 22 2.25 -5.60 -24.66
C LEU A 22 0.85 -5.57 -25.28
N VAL A 23 0.18 -4.41 -25.26
CA VAL A 23 -1.15 -4.24 -25.86
C VAL A 23 -1.14 -4.55 -27.36
N ASN A 24 -0.14 -4.05 -28.09
CA ASN A 24 0.01 -4.31 -29.52
C ASN A 24 0.25 -5.79 -29.85
N ALA A 25 0.78 -6.56 -28.89
CA ALA A 25 0.97 -8.00 -29.00
C ALA A 25 -0.24 -8.83 -28.50
N GLY A 26 -1.35 -8.17 -28.16
CA GLY A 26 -2.59 -8.84 -27.73
C GLY A 26 -2.66 -9.15 -26.23
N VAL A 27 -1.79 -8.56 -25.41
CA VAL A 27 -1.81 -8.70 -23.94
C VAL A 27 -2.56 -7.53 -23.34
N ALA A 28 -3.74 -7.79 -22.78
CA ALA A 28 -4.69 -6.75 -22.36
C ALA A 28 -4.61 -6.40 -20.86
N SER A 29 -3.87 -7.19 -20.07
CA SER A 29 -3.88 -7.09 -18.61
C SER A 29 -2.49 -7.28 -18.02
N VAL A 30 -2.25 -6.73 -16.83
CA VAL A 30 -0.98 -6.87 -16.11
C VAL A 30 -1.20 -7.03 -14.59
N LEU A 31 -0.43 -7.92 -13.96
CA LEU A 31 -0.22 -7.94 -12.51
C LEU A 31 1.11 -7.29 -12.15
N ILE A 32 1.11 -6.38 -11.17
CA ILE A 32 2.31 -5.63 -10.78
C ILE A 32 2.70 -6.01 -9.34
N LYS A 33 3.96 -6.39 -9.10
CA LYS A 33 4.48 -6.58 -7.74
C LYS A 33 4.44 -5.26 -7.00
N THR A 34 3.82 -5.20 -5.84
CA THR A 34 3.85 -3.96 -5.05
C THR A 34 4.65 -4.09 -3.77
N THR A 35 4.59 -5.25 -3.13
CA THR A 35 5.17 -5.48 -1.80
C THR A 35 5.83 -6.87 -1.71
N GLN A 36 6.73 -7.02 -0.75
CA GLN A 36 7.33 -8.30 -0.36
C GLN A 36 7.61 -8.29 1.15
N GLY A 37 7.26 -9.38 1.82
CA GLY A 37 7.39 -9.52 3.27
C GLY A 37 6.55 -8.51 4.05
N SER A 38 6.78 -8.43 5.36
CA SER A 38 6.09 -7.50 6.25
C SER A 38 6.97 -6.29 6.61
N PRO A 39 6.41 -5.22 7.22
CA PRO A 39 7.19 -4.10 7.74
C PRO A 39 8.27 -4.50 8.76
N ASP A 40 8.07 -5.62 9.45
CA ASP A 40 8.99 -6.19 10.44
C ASP A 40 10.01 -7.17 9.82
N GLY A 41 9.77 -7.58 8.57
CA GLY A 41 10.65 -8.43 7.76
C GLY A 41 11.33 -7.64 6.64
N ASP A 42 11.13 -8.06 5.39
CA ASP A 42 11.78 -7.45 4.22
C ASP A 42 11.38 -5.99 3.97
N ASN A 43 10.16 -5.61 4.39
CA ASN A 43 9.60 -4.26 4.25
C ASN A 43 9.82 -3.66 2.84
N TYR A 44 9.69 -4.50 1.81
CA TYR A 44 10.01 -4.11 0.46
C TYR A 44 8.79 -3.53 -0.25
N LEU A 45 8.97 -2.35 -0.85
CA LEU A 45 8.04 -1.75 -1.81
C LEU A 45 8.70 -1.72 -3.19
N ASN A 46 7.98 -2.16 -4.22
CA ASN A 46 8.48 -2.04 -5.59
C ASN A 46 8.59 -0.54 -5.98
N PRO A 47 9.80 -0.01 -6.23
CA PRO A 47 9.99 1.41 -6.52
C PRO A 47 9.39 1.83 -7.87
N LYS A 48 9.12 0.87 -8.76
CA LYS A 48 8.52 1.11 -10.08
C LYS A 48 7.00 1.00 -10.10
N SER A 49 6.37 0.49 -9.04
CA SER A 49 4.93 0.17 -9.01
C SER A 49 4.02 1.35 -9.42
N ILE A 50 4.34 2.57 -8.99
CA ILE A 50 3.58 3.78 -9.35
C ILE A 50 3.63 4.05 -10.85
N ASN A 51 4.83 4.04 -11.45
CA ASN A 51 5.01 4.27 -12.88
C ASN A 51 4.43 3.13 -13.70
N GLN A 52 4.62 1.88 -13.25
CA GLN A 52 4.07 0.69 -13.89
C GLN A 52 2.54 0.75 -13.95
N ALA A 53 1.88 1.02 -12.82
CA ALA A 53 0.42 1.12 -12.79
C ALA A 53 -0.09 2.28 -13.66
N LYS A 54 0.53 3.47 -13.53
CA LYS A 54 0.17 4.65 -14.33
C LYS A 54 0.29 4.38 -15.84
N ASN A 55 1.41 3.82 -16.28
CA ASN A 55 1.69 3.65 -17.69
C ASN A 55 0.96 2.44 -18.30
N ALA A 56 0.67 1.40 -17.51
CA ALA A 56 -0.23 0.32 -17.91
C ALA A 56 -1.66 0.83 -18.16
N LEU A 57 -2.21 1.63 -17.23
CA LEU A 57 -3.52 2.27 -17.40
C LEU A 57 -3.53 3.19 -18.63
N ALA A 58 -2.49 3.99 -18.83
CA ALA A 58 -2.37 4.88 -19.99
C ALA A 58 -2.25 4.13 -21.32
N ALA A 59 -1.72 2.89 -21.31
CA ALA A 59 -1.74 2.00 -22.47
C ALA A 59 -3.10 1.32 -22.70
N GLY A 60 -4.05 1.45 -21.76
CA GLY A 60 -5.38 0.85 -21.84
C GLY A 60 -5.46 -0.57 -21.27
N MET A 61 -4.49 -0.98 -20.45
CA MET A 61 -4.48 -2.32 -19.83
C MET A 61 -5.36 -2.38 -18.58
N ASN A 62 -5.91 -3.56 -18.29
CA ASN A 62 -6.42 -3.86 -16.95
C ASN A 62 -5.24 -4.09 -15.99
N VAL A 63 -5.34 -3.61 -14.76
CA VAL A 63 -4.25 -3.67 -13.78
C VAL A 63 -4.71 -4.38 -12.51
N GLY A 64 -3.90 -5.31 -12.04
CA GLY A 64 -3.98 -5.89 -10.69
C GLY A 64 -2.60 -5.94 -10.04
N PHE A 65 -2.53 -6.50 -8.84
CA PHE A 65 -1.31 -6.49 -8.04
C PHE A 65 -1.02 -7.83 -7.40
N TYR A 66 0.25 -8.04 -7.08
CA TYR A 66 0.66 -9.18 -6.27
C TYR A 66 1.63 -8.81 -5.15
N HIS A 67 1.59 -9.62 -4.10
CA HIS A 67 2.47 -9.58 -2.94
C HIS A 67 3.32 -10.83 -2.89
N TYR A 68 4.65 -10.68 -2.88
CA TYR A 68 5.55 -11.82 -2.70
C TYR A 68 5.62 -12.19 -1.21
N PHE A 69 5.07 -13.36 -0.91
CA PHE A 69 4.71 -13.79 0.44
C PHE A 69 5.89 -14.44 1.16
N LEU A 70 6.16 -14.01 2.40
CA LEU A 70 7.26 -14.51 3.22
C LEU A 70 6.85 -14.83 4.66
N ALA A 71 5.54 -14.86 4.93
CA ALA A 71 5.06 -14.93 6.29
C ALA A 71 5.56 -16.18 7.03
N SER A 72 6.12 -15.93 8.21
CA SER A 72 6.65 -16.95 9.11
C SER A 72 5.64 -17.39 10.19
N SER A 73 4.53 -16.67 10.33
CA SER A 73 3.48 -16.92 11.31
C SER A 73 2.14 -16.33 10.87
N VAL A 74 1.06 -16.67 11.59
CA VAL A 74 -0.27 -16.06 11.40
C VAL A 74 -0.23 -14.54 11.60
N ALA A 75 0.49 -14.05 12.62
CA ALA A 75 0.61 -12.62 12.90
C ALA A 75 1.35 -11.89 11.78
N ASP A 76 2.43 -12.49 11.29
CA ASP A 76 3.23 -11.96 10.18
C ASP A 76 2.40 -11.93 8.88
N SER A 77 1.61 -12.97 8.60
CA SER A 77 0.68 -13.01 7.46
C SER A 77 -0.33 -11.86 7.48
N ILE A 78 -0.88 -11.51 8.66
CA ILE A 78 -1.75 -10.34 8.81
C ILE A 78 -0.97 -9.04 8.52
N ASN A 79 0.29 -8.95 8.95
CA ASN A 79 1.14 -7.78 8.71
C ASN A 79 1.48 -7.63 7.22
N GLU A 80 1.79 -8.72 6.52
CA GLU A 80 1.97 -8.75 5.07
C GLU A 80 0.70 -8.32 4.33
N ALA A 81 -0.46 -8.84 4.72
CA ALA A 81 -1.74 -8.51 4.09
C ALA A 81 -2.11 -7.03 4.26
N LYS A 82 -1.88 -6.47 5.46
CA LYS A 82 -2.02 -5.03 5.74
C LYS A 82 -1.08 -4.21 4.86
N PHE A 83 0.19 -4.60 4.79
CA PHE A 83 1.19 -3.87 4.02
C PHE A 83 0.87 -3.87 2.53
N PHE A 84 0.43 -5.00 2.00
CA PHE A 84 -0.06 -5.12 0.63
C PHE A 84 -1.29 -4.25 0.39
N GLU A 85 -2.31 -4.33 1.25
CA GLU A 85 -3.50 -3.49 1.16
C GLU A 85 -3.15 -1.98 1.13
N GLN A 86 -2.26 -1.53 2.02
CA GLN A 86 -1.84 -0.13 2.06
C GLN A 86 -1.17 0.30 0.75
N SER A 87 -0.38 -0.58 0.13
CA SER A 87 0.23 -0.30 -1.16
C SER A 87 -0.82 -0.19 -2.27
N VAL A 88 -1.83 -1.07 -2.30
CA VAL A 88 -2.92 -1.02 -3.29
C VAL A 88 -3.75 0.26 -3.13
N ILE A 89 -4.09 0.63 -1.90
CA ILE A 89 -4.81 1.88 -1.59
C ILE A 89 -4.00 3.09 -2.07
N LYS A 90 -2.69 3.12 -1.80
CA LYS A 90 -1.80 4.22 -2.23
C LYS A 90 -1.72 4.38 -3.74
N LEU A 91 -1.86 3.29 -4.48
CA LEU A 91 -1.92 3.29 -5.95
C LEU A 91 -3.27 3.75 -6.50
N GLY A 92 -4.30 3.90 -5.64
CA GLY A 92 -5.62 4.41 -6.01
C GLY A 92 -6.58 3.35 -6.54
N PHE A 93 -6.39 2.08 -6.15
CA PHE A 93 -7.16 0.94 -6.66
C PHE A 93 -8.22 0.46 -5.68
N GLY A 94 -9.37 0.04 -6.23
CA GLY A 94 -10.59 -0.31 -5.50
C GLY A 94 -10.63 -1.76 -4.99
N LYS A 95 -11.72 -2.12 -4.32
CA LYS A 95 -11.92 -3.44 -3.72
C LYS A 95 -12.23 -4.57 -4.73
N ASP A 96 -12.50 -4.21 -5.96
CA ASP A 96 -12.67 -5.10 -7.12
C ASP A 96 -11.36 -5.41 -7.85
N THR A 97 -10.26 -4.75 -7.48
CA THR A 97 -8.94 -4.97 -8.07
C THR A 97 -8.50 -6.43 -7.89
N PRO A 98 -7.95 -7.09 -8.94
CA PRO A 98 -7.35 -8.40 -8.81
C PRO A 98 -6.11 -8.35 -7.92
N LEU A 99 -6.12 -9.11 -6.81
CA LEU A 99 -5.04 -9.18 -5.83
C LEU A 99 -4.54 -10.61 -5.65
N CYS A 100 -3.25 -10.81 -5.85
CA CYS A 100 -2.61 -12.11 -5.73
C CYS A 100 -1.69 -12.17 -4.50
N VAL A 101 -1.78 -13.27 -3.74
CA VAL A 101 -0.71 -13.68 -2.82
C VAL A 101 0.19 -14.67 -3.57
N ASP A 102 1.45 -14.29 -3.77
CA ASP A 102 2.46 -15.03 -4.51
C ASP A 102 3.32 -15.86 -3.54
N VAL A 103 3.11 -17.18 -3.56
CA VAL A 103 3.62 -18.13 -2.58
C VAL A 103 4.57 -19.11 -3.25
N GLU A 104 5.82 -18.70 -3.37
CA GLU A 104 6.82 -19.46 -4.13
C GLU A 104 8.20 -19.52 -3.46
N ASP A 105 8.39 -18.80 -2.35
CA ASP A 105 9.68 -18.71 -1.72
C ASP A 105 10.10 -20.03 -1.06
N PRO A 106 11.31 -20.56 -1.37
CA PRO A 106 11.77 -21.85 -0.85
C PRO A 106 12.03 -21.85 0.66
N SER A 107 12.07 -20.68 1.31
CA SER A 107 12.26 -20.57 2.77
C SER A 107 10.97 -20.80 3.58
N LEU A 108 9.81 -20.78 2.93
CA LEU A 108 8.51 -20.96 3.59
C LEU A 108 8.38 -22.38 4.17
N ASP A 109 7.79 -22.46 5.37
CA ASP A 109 7.49 -23.74 6.01
C ASP A 109 6.34 -24.44 5.28
N ALA A 110 6.67 -25.38 4.40
CA ALA A 110 5.73 -26.14 3.60
C ALA A 110 4.64 -26.87 4.41
N ASN A 111 4.85 -27.14 5.71
CA ASN A 111 3.83 -27.78 6.55
C ASN A 111 2.76 -26.80 7.03
N ASN A 112 3.09 -25.51 7.14
CA ASN A 112 2.24 -24.50 7.77
C ASN A 112 1.80 -23.38 6.81
N VAL A 113 2.50 -23.18 5.69
CA VAL A 113 2.30 -22.08 4.75
C VAL A 113 0.86 -21.97 4.26
N GLY A 114 0.16 -23.09 4.02
CA GLY A 114 -1.26 -23.07 3.63
C GLY A 114 -2.15 -22.31 4.61
N SER A 115 -1.92 -22.46 5.92
CA SER A 115 -2.67 -21.73 6.96
C SER A 115 -2.34 -20.23 7.00
N TYR A 116 -1.12 -19.86 6.62
CA TYR A 116 -0.70 -18.47 6.55
C TYR A 116 -1.30 -17.78 5.32
N VAL A 117 -1.37 -18.49 4.19
CA VAL A 117 -2.07 -18.04 2.98
C VAL A 117 -3.56 -17.83 3.25
N ASP A 118 -4.21 -18.79 3.94
CA ASP A 118 -5.60 -18.63 4.37
C ASP A 118 -5.81 -17.34 5.18
N THR A 119 -4.89 -17.06 6.11
CA THR A 119 -4.94 -15.86 6.95
C THR A 119 -4.84 -14.58 6.11
N PHE A 120 -3.92 -14.55 5.14
CA PHE A 120 -3.72 -13.41 4.25
C PHE A 120 -4.95 -13.13 3.40
N ILE A 121 -5.50 -14.16 2.74
CA ILE A 121 -6.67 -14.01 1.86
C ILE A 121 -7.91 -13.62 2.66
N ASN A 122 -8.18 -14.31 3.79
CA ASN A 122 -9.33 -14.00 4.64
C ASN A 122 -9.26 -12.56 5.18
N TYR A 123 -8.06 -12.04 5.47
CA TYR A 123 -7.89 -10.64 5.87
C TYR A 123 -8.38 -9.69 4.76
N LEU A 124 -7.92 -9.88 3.51
CA LEU A 124 -8.32 -9.03 2.39
C LEU A 124 -9.82 -9.14 2.08
N GLU A 125 -10.37 -10.36 2.10
CA GLU A 125 -11.81 -10.58 1.92
C GLU A 125 -12.62 -9.86 3.02
N ALA A 126 -12.16 -9.90 4.28
CA ALA A 126 -12.78 -9.16 5.37
C ALA A 126 -12.68 -7.64 5.22
N GLN A 127 -11.68 -7.13 4.49
CA GLN A 127 -11.62 -5.71 4.08
C GLN A 127 -12.49 -5.39 2.85
N GLY A 128 -13.25 -6.36 2.36
CA GLY A 128 -14.19 -6.22 1.25
C GLY A 128 -13.59 -6.45 -0.14
N TYR A 129 -12.35 -6.93 -0.25
CA TYR A 129 -11.81 -7.29 -1.56
C TYR A 129 -12.54 -8.50 -2.15
N THR A 130 -12.94 -8.41 -3.41
CA THR A 130 -13.83 -9.39 -4.07
C THR A 130 -13.14 -10.27 -5.12
N ASN A 131 -11.87 -9.98 -5.38
CA ASN A 131 -11.05 -10.65 -6.38
C ASN A 131 -9.64 -10.94 -5.84
N VAL A 132 -9.59 -11.81 -4.82
CA VAL A 132 -8.34 -12.26 -4.20
C VAL A 132 -8.07 -13.70 -4.63
N PHE A 133 -6.82 -14.01 -4.97
CA PHE A 133 -6.41 -15.33 -5.44
C PHE A 133 -4.97 -15.65 -5.02
N GLN A 134 -4.60 -16.93 -5.12
CA GLN A 134 -3.27 -17.41 -4.78
C GLN A 134 -2.47 -17.76 -6.03
N TYR A 135 -1.15 -17.63 -5.92
CA TYR A 135 -0.21 -18.13 -6.91
C TYR A 135 0.84 -19.04 -6.30
N SER A 136 1.23 -20.07 -7.05
CA SER A 136 2.41 -20.90 -6.77
C SER A 136 2.76 -21.75 -8.01
N MET A 137 3.86 -22.49 -7.95
CA MET A 137 4.21 -23.50 -8.94
C MET A 137 3.35 -24.77 -8.82
N ALA A 138 3.09 -25.44 -9.95
CA ALA A 138 2.25 -26.64 -10.01
C ALA A 138 2.65 -27.74 -9.02
N SER A 139 3.95 -27.88 -8.73
CA SER A 139 4.46 -28.87 -7.78
C SER A 139 3.91 -28.68 -6.36
N TRP A 140 3.75 -27.44 -5.88
CA TRP A 140 3.26 -27.16 -4.53
C TRP A 140 1.79 -27.57 -4.37
N PHE A 141 0.98 -27.35 -5.39
CA PHE A 141 -0.41 -27.81 -5.40
C PHE A 141 -0.50 -29.33 -5.46
N ASN A 142 0.32 -29.99 -6.31
CA ASN A 142 0.30 -31.44 -6.45
C ASN A 142 0.81 -32.18 -5.21
N GLN A 143 1.68 -31.53 -4.41
CA GLN A 143 2.18 -32.05 -3.13
C GLN A 143 1.23 -31.76 -1.96
N GLY A 144 0.18 -30.96 -2.18
CA GLY A 144 -0.76 -30.57 -1.13
C GLY A 144 -0.21 -29.53 -0.15
N ILE A 145 0.88 -28.84 -0.49
CA ILE A 145 1.41 -27.70 0.29
C ILE A 145 0.39 -26.57 0.31
N LEU A 146 -0.23 -26.32 -0.85
CA LEU A 146 -1.36 -25.41 -1.01
C LEU A 146 -2.55 -26.14 -1.63
N ASN A 147 -3.77 -25.70 -1.32
CA ASN A 147 -4.99 -26.30 -1.84
C ASN A 147 -5.59 -25.46 -2.98
N ALA A 148 -5.43 -25.92 -4.21
CA ALA A 148 -5.96 -25.26 -5.40
C ALA A 148 -7.50 -25.26 -5.51
N ASN A 149 -8.23 -26.02 -4.69
CA ASN A 149 -9.70 -25.97 -4.66
C ASN A 149 -10.25 -24.91 -3.71
N LYS A 150 -9.42 -24.39 -2.80
CA LYS A 150 -9.88 -23.49 -1.73
C LYS A 150 -10.09 -22.06 -2.21
N TYR A 151 -9.17 -21.59 -3.05
CA TYR A 151 -9.19 -20.25 -3.63
C TYR A 151 -8.99 -20.31 -5.15
N PRO A 152 -9.43 -19.30 -5.90
CA PRO A 152 -9.00 -19.14 -7.28
C PRO A 152 -7.46 -19.17 -7.34
N THR A 153 -6.92 -19.91 -8.29
CA THR A 153 -5.49 -20.24 -8.34
C THR A 153 -4.88 -19.87 -9.69
N TRP A 154 -3.82 -19.08 -9.65
CA TRP A 154 -2.90 -18.85 -10.76
C TRP A 154 -1.70 -19.79 -10.59
N VAL A 155 -1.43 -20.66 -11.57
CA VAL A 155 -0.37 -21.67 -11.44
C VAL A 155 0.78 -21.42 -12.41
N ALA A 156 2.01 -21.59 -11.96
CA ALA A 156 3.19 -21.64 -12.83
C ALA A 156 3.54 -23.07 -13.26
N SER A 157 3.69 -23.27 -14.57
CA SER A 157 4.27 -24.49 -15.16
C SER A 157 4.79 -24.18 -16.56
N TYR A 158 6.11 -24.23 -16.74
CA TYR A 158 6.77 -23.83 -17.99
C TYR A 158 7.15 -25.02 -18.86
N GLY A 159 7.16 -24.81 -20.18
CA GLY A 159 7.55 -25.85 -21.15
C GLY A 159 6.59 -27.06 -21.20
N SER A 160 5.43 -26.94 -20.56
CA SER A 160 4.41 -27.98 -20.46
C SER A 160 3.25 -27.69 -21.41
N SER A 161 2.55 -28.73 -21.86
CA SER A 161 1.33 -28.61 -22.68
C SER A 161 0.06 -28.37 -21.85
N ASP A 162 0.19 -28.37 -20.53
CA ASP A 162 -0.88 -28.24 -19.54
C ASP A 162 -0.32 -27.48 -18.32
N CYS A 163 -1.19 -26.77 -17.61
CA CYS A 163 -0.86 -26.01 -16.39
C CYS A 163 -0.35 -26.88 -15.21
N GLY A 164 -0.51 -28.20 -15.27
CA GLY A 164 0.12 -29.15 -14.38
C GLY A 164 -0.51 -29.28 -12.99
N ALA A 165 -1.52 -28.46 -12.65
CA ALA A 165 -2.30 -28.55 -11.42
C ALA A 165 -3.81 -28.67 -11.74
N ARG A 166 -4.61 -29.11 -10.75
CA ARG A 166 -6.06 -29.26 -10.89
C ARG A 166 -6.76 -28.61 -9.69
N GLY A 167 -7.99 -28.16 -9.91
CA GLY A 167 -8.82 -27.48 -8.91
C GLY A 167 -9.46 -26.24 -9.49
N ASN A 168 -9.57 -25.18 -8.68
CA ASN A 168 -10.10 -23.88 -9.09
C ASN A 168 -9.00 -23.05 -9.79
N ILE A 169 -8.51 -23.54 -10.93
CA ILE A 169 -7.46 -22.86 -11.70
C ILE A 169 -8.09 -21.78 -12.58
N VAL A 170 -7.67 -20.53 -12.38
CA VAL A 170 -8.19 -19.35 -13.09
C VAL A 170 -7.13 -18.66 -13.95
N ALA A 171 -5.88 -19.11 -13.88
CA ALA A 171 -4.81 -18.64 -14.76
C ALA A 171 -3.64 -19.63 -14.79
N TRP A 172 -2.85 -19.55 -15.85
CA TRP A 172 -1.64 -20.36 -16.01
C TRP A 172 -0.47 -19.52 -16.56
N GLN A 173 0.56 -19.33 -15.75
CA GLN A 173 1.86 -18.79 -16.19
C GLN A 173 2.61 -19.89 -16.95
N TYR A 174 2.66 -19.75 -18.27
CA TYR A 174 3.17 -20.81 -19.16
C TYR A 174 4.61 -20.56 -19.62
N THR A 175 5.14 -19.35 -19.42
CA THR A 175 6.50 -18.98 -19.78
C THR A 175 7.00 -17.82 -18.93
N SER A 176 8.32 -17.81 -18.70
CA SER A 176 9.06 -16.68 -18.13
C SER A 176 9.95 -15.95 -19.16
N SER A 177 9.81 -16.31 -20.43
CA SER A 177 10.67 -15.83 -21.51
C SER A 177 9.91 -15.45 -22.77
N TRP A 178 8.74 -14.86 -22.59
CA TRP A 178 7.88 -14.46 -23.69
C TRP A 178 8.60 -13.51 -24.66
N GLY A 179 8.47 -13.79 -25.96
CA GLY A 179 9.20 -13.07 -27.01
C GLY A 179 10.73 -13.27 -27.01
N GLY A 180 11.25 -14.25 -26.26
CA GLY A 180 12.68 -14.49 -26.08
C GLY A 180 13.35 -13.58 -25.05
N GLY A 181 12.57 -12.79 -24.30
CA GLY A 181 13.05 -11.91 -23.23
C GLY A 181 12.98 -12.57 -21.84
N SER A 182 12.82 -11.74 -20.80
CA SER A 182 12.58 -12.13 -19.40
C SER A 182 11.20 -11.69 -18.93
N GLN A 183 10.20 -11.80 -19.83
CA GLN A 183 8.83 -11.41 -19.56
C GLN A 183 8.01 -12.65 -19.29
N ASP A 184 7.40 -12.67 -18.10
CA ASP A 184 6.48 -13.70 -17.70
C ASP A 184 5.12 -13.47 -18.37
N MET A 185 4.51 -14.55 -18.85
CA MET A 185 3.25 -14.48 -19.58
C MET A 185 2.32 -15.60 -19.17
N SER A 186 1.07 -15.21 -18.97
CA SER A 186 0.03 -16.08 -18.44
C SER A 186 -1.19 -16.13 -19.34
N TYR A 187 -1.82 -17.29 -19.41
CA TYR A 187 -3.20 -17.41 -19.86
C TYR A 187 -4.14 -16.91 -18.77
N ASP A 188 -5.08 -16.05 -19.12
CA ASP A 188 -6.15 -15.59 -18.26
C ASP A 188 -7.41 -16.44 -18.49
N TRP A 189 -7.90 -17.11 -17.45
CA TRP A 189 -9.15 -17.87 -17.48
C TRP A 189 -10.22 -17.28 -16.55
N GLY A 190 -10.07 -16.04 -16.09
CA GLY A 190 -11.12 -15.34 -15.35
C GLY A 190 -10.66 -14.29 -14.33
N ILE A 191 -9.36 -14.03 -14.19
CA ILE A 191 -8.84 -13.04 -13.22
C ILE A 191 -9.36 -11.64 -13.55
N PHE A 192 -9.31 -11.25 -14.82
CA PHE A 192 -9.71 -9.91 -15.28
C PHE A 192 -11.12 -9.86 -15.89
N ASP A 193 -11.90 -10.94 -15.76
CA ASP A 193 -13.28 -11.03 -16.27
C ASP A 193 -14.28 -10.29 -15.38
N LYS A 194 -13.98 -10.22 -14.07
CA LYS A 194 -14.65 -9.32 -13.13
C LYS A 194 -14.11 -7.91 -13.34
N GLN A 195 -14.56 -7.28 -14.41
CA GLN A 195 -14.30 -5.87 -14.63
C GLN A 195 -14.81 -5.08 -13.42
N PRO A 196 -14.07 -4.08 -12.93
CA PRO A 196 -14.68 -2.98 -12.21
C PRO A 196 -15.91 -2.50 -12.99
N ALA A 197 -16.99 -2.14 -12.31
CA ALA A 197 -17.94 -1.25 -12.95
C ALA A 197 -17.11 -0.07 -13.47
N LYS A 198 -17.09 0.15 -14.79
CA LYS A 198 -16.55 1.38 -15.37
C LYS A 198 -17.21 2.52 -14.60
N THR A 199 -16.48 3.20 -13.74
CA THR A 199 -16.81 4.59 -13.47
C THR A 199 -16.59 5.25 -14.81
N GLU A 200 -17.68 5.50 -15.55
CA GLU A 200 -17.62 6.34 -16.72
C GLU A 200 -16.93 7.63 -16.29
N ALA A 201 -15.78 7.92 -16.88
CA ALA A 201 -15.23 9.25 -16.85
C ALA A 201 -16.24 10.13 -17.60
N VAL A 202 -17.17 10.73 -16.85
CA VAL A 202 -17.97 11.84 -17.37
C VAL A 202 -16.97 12.92 -17.72
N THR A 203 -16.78 13.14 -19.02
CA THR A 203 -16.06 14.28 -19.58
C THR A 203 -16.89 15.53 -19.29
N GLN A 204 -16.85 16.00 -18.05
CA GLN A 204 -16.98 17.43 -17.78
C GLN A 204 -15.61 18.05 -18.00
N PRO A 205 -15.52 19.27 -18.56
CA PRO A 205 -14.26 19.99 -18.61
C PRO A 205 -13.78 20.20 -17.18
N THR A 206 -12.81 19.40 -16.76
CA THR A 206 -12.09 19.59 -15.51
C THR A 206 -11.19 20.80 -15.71
N ILE A 207 -11.62 21.94 -15.16
CA ILE A 207 -10.65 22.85 -14.57
C ILE A 207 -9.96 21.99 -13.50
N GLU A 208 -8.70 21.63 -13.73
CA GLU A 208 -7.89 20.94 -12.72
C GLU A 208 -7.95 21.82 -11.45
N PRO A 209 -8.57 21.35 -10.35
CA PRO A 209 -8.48 22.10 -9.12
C PRO A 209 -7.01 22.11 -8.74
N GLU A 210 -6.46 23.31 -8.57
CA GLU A 210 -5.11 23.52 -8.10
C GLU A 210 -4.91 22.62 -6.87
N LYS A 211 -4.04 21.61 -6.96
CA LYS A 211 -3.75 20.75 -5.81
C LYS A 211 -3.19 21.66 -4.72
N PRO A 212 -3.87 21.80 -3.57
CA PRO A 212 -3.40 22.70 -2.53
C PRO A 212 -2.00 22.27 -2.10
N LYS A 213 -1.08 23.22 -2.10
CA LYS A 213 0.34 22.96 -1.89
C LYS A 213 0.59 22.92 -0.39
N VAL A 214 0.73 21.73 0.18
CA VAL A 214 1.07 21.58 1.60
C VAL A 214 2.57 21.83 1.79
N GLU A 215 2.95 23.02 2.25
CA GLU A 215 4.36 23.35 2.49
C GLU A 215 4.91 22.80 3.84
N ASN A 216 4.03 22.26 4.72
CA ASN A 216 4.35 21.75 6.07
C ASN A 216 5.20 22.72 6.91
N VAL A 217 4.91 24.02 6.87
CA VAL A 217 5.67 25.03 7.63
C VAL A 217 5.16 25.16 9.07
N ILE A 218 5.99 24.79 10.04
CA ILE A 218 5.73 24.99 11.46
C ILE A 218 6.27 26.34 11.95
N LYS A 219 5.61 26.92 12.96
CA LYS A 219 6.08 28.13 13.66
C LYS A 219 6.15 27.90 15.16
N LEU A 220 7.27 28.28 15.77
CA LEU A 220 7.45 28.25 17.23
C LEU A 220 6.61 29.34 17.91
N THR A 221 5.98 29.00 19.03
CA THR A 221 5.25 29.96 19.88
C THR A 221 6.11 30.50 21.03
N GLU A 222 7.22 29.83 21.34
CA GLU A 222 8.16 30.21 22.38
C GLU A 222 9.59 29.77 22.04
N GLN A 223 10.58 30.35 22.71
CA GLN A 223 11.98 29.95 22.55
C GLN A 223 12.14 28.47 22.93
N THR A 224 12.80 27.70 22.07
CA THR A 224 12.85 26.24 22.20
C THR A 224 14.23 25.71 21.84
N HIS A 225 14.78 24.85 22.71
CA HIS A 225 15.92 24.00 22.34
C HIS A 225 15.39 22.80 21.54
N PRO A 226 15.79 22.62 20.27
CA PRO A 226 15.44 21.42 19.54
C PRO A 226 16.19 20.23 20.15
N VAL A 227 15.69 19.03 19.89
CA VAL A 227 16.33 17.78 20.32
C VAL A 227 16.85 16.99 19.13
N ASP A 228 17.78 16.08 19.39
CA ASP A 228 18.16 15.03 18.45
C ASP A 228 17.24 13.80 18.53
N ARG A 229 17.52 12.75 17.74
CA ARG A 229 16.71 11.52 17.70
C ARG A 229 16.69 10.75 19.02
N LEU A 230 17.68 10.98 19.89
CA LEU A 230 17.74 10.38 21.23
C LEU A 230 17.04 11.25 22.27
N GLY A 231 16.50 12.40 21.87
CA GLY A 231 15.84 13.35 22.76
C GLY A 231 16.82 14.20 23.57
N ILE A 232 18.07 14.30 23.13
CA ILE A 232 19.08 15.16 23.76
C ILE A 232 18.91 16.57 23.21
N GLU A 233 18.73 17.55 24.10
CA GLU A 233 18.66 18.96 23.74
C GLU A 233 19.94 19.45 23.06
N ARG A 234 19.76 20.23 22.00
CA ARG A 234 20.87 20.90 21.33
C ARG A 234 21.19 22.21 22.04
N PRO A 235 22.47 22.61 22.06
CA PRO A 235 22.91 23.82 22.79
C PRO A 235 22.36 25.12 22.20
N GLU A 236 22.00 25.12 20.92
CA GLU A 236 21.46 26.30 20.23
C GLU A 236 19.93 26.34 20.39
N ALA A 237 19.44 27.41 21.00
CA ALA A 237 18.01 27.69 21.09
C ALA A 237 17.50 28.35 19.81
N TYR A 238 16.26 28.06 19.44
CA TYR A 238 15.57 28.79 18.40
C TYR A 238 14.53 29.74 18.97
N GLU A 239 14.50 30.96 18.43
CA GLU A 239 13.65 32.02 18.92
C GLU A 239 12.17 31.79 18.62
N ALA A 240 11.31 32.36 19.46
CA ALA A 240 9.87 32.39 19.22
C ALA A 240 9.57 33.04 17.86
N GLY A 241 8.66 32.44 17.09
CA GLY A 241 8.30 32.89 15.75
C GLY A 241 9.17 32.35 14.62
N SER A 242 10.24 31.63 14.92
CA SER A 242 11.04 30.92 13.91
C SER A 242 10.21 29.86 13.18
N THR A 243 10.47 29.67 11.88
CA THR A 243 9.68 28.79 11.01
C THR A 243 10.52 27.81 10.20
N TRP A 244 10.04 26.57 10.04
CA TRP A 244 10.69 25.55 9.19
C TRP A 244 9.69 24.66 8.49
N LYS A 245 10.10 24.11 7.34
CA LYS A 245 9.40 22.98 6.73
C LYS A 245 9.64 21.72 7.55
N SER A 246 8.57 21.06 7.97
CA SER A 246 8.63 19.75 8.60
C SER A 246 8.47 18.64 7.56
N SER A 247 9.35 17.64 7.62
CA SER A 247 9.23 16.45 6.77
C SER A 247 8.33 15.38 7.38
N ASP A 248 8.24 15.31 8.72
CA ASP A 248 7.56 14.23 9.43
C ASP A 248 7.27 14.57 10.90
N ILE A 249 6.40 13.80 11.56
CA ILE A 249 6.19 13.83 13.01
C ILE A 249 6.64 12.50 13.61
N VAL A 250 7.53 12.54 14.59
CA VAL A 250 8.08 11.36 15.26
C VAL A 250 7.88 11.43 16.76
N MET A 251 7.83 10.27 17.42
CA MET A 251 7.83 10.20 18.88
C MET A 251 9.27 10.18 19.40
N ILE A 252 9.59 11.10 20.32
CA ILE A 252 10.86 11.17 21.04
C ILE A 252 10.53 11.36 22.51
N ASN A 253 11.05 10.50 23.38
CA ASN A 253 10.78 10.52 24.82
C ASN A 253 9.27 10.60 25.17
N ASN A 254 8.44 9.83 24.44
CA ASN A 254 6.98 9.81 24.55
C ASN A 254 6.28 11.15 24.24
N GLU A 255 6.94 12.08 23.55
CA GLU A 255 6.32 13.32 23.06
C GLU A 255 6.43 13.41 21.53
N PRO A 256 5.38 13.88 20.81
CA PRO A 256 5.44 14.10 19.38
C PRO A 256 6.30 15.31 19.03
N HIS A 257 7.20 15.15 18.05
CA HIS A 257 8.10 16.18 17.56
C HIS A 257 8.03 16.30 16.04
N TYR A 258 8.08 17.54 15.55
CA TYR A 258 8.29 17.83 14.13
C TYR A 258 9.75 17.63 13.76
N LYS A 259 10.02 16.82 12.74
CA LYS A 259 11.33 16.71 12.11
C LYS A 259 11.53 17.89 11.16
N ILE A 260 12.46 18.80 11.49
CA ILE A 260 12.72 20.02 10.69
C ILE A 260 14.03 19.95 9.89
N ALA A 261 14.93 19.03 10.27
CA ALA A 261 16.14 18.71 9.51
C ALA A 261 16.64 17.31 9.88
N THR A 262 17.76 16.89 9.29
CA THR A 262 18.45 15.65 9.67
C THR A 262 18.83 15.70 11.15
N ASN A 263 18.23 14.82 11.95
CA ASN A 263 18.47 14.71 13.39
C ASN A 263 18.17 15.99 14.19
N ILE A 264 17.21 16.81 13.74
CA ILE A 264 16.73 18.00 14.46
C ILE A 264 15.22 17.93 14.55
N PHE A 265 14.74 17.95 15.80
CA PHE A 265 13.34 17.76 16.12
C PHE A 265 12.87 18.85 17.08
N VAL A 266 11.66 19.35 16.87
CA VAL A 266 11.06 20.39 17.71
C VAL A 266 9.77 19.83 18.29
N PRO A 267 9.55 19.93 19.62
CA PRO A 267 8.33 19.40 20.22
C PRO A 267 7.09 20.08 19.65
N LEU A 268 6.06 19.29 19.31
CA LEU A 268 4.81 19.80 18.75
C LEU A 268 4.13 20.78 19.72
N SER A 269 4.28 20.55 21.02
CA SER A 269 3.78 21.38 22.12
C SER A 269 4.29 22.83 22.09
N LYS A 270 5.42 23.08 21.43
CA LYS A 270 6.09 24.39 21.31
C LYS A 270 5.72 25.16 20.05
N THR A 271 4.82 24.61 19.24
CA THR A 271 4.42 25.19 17.96
C THR A 271 2.99 25.73 18.02
N GLU A 272 2.62 26.51 17.00
CA GLU A 272 1.24 26.95 16.84
C GLU A 272 0.25 25.78 16.74
N PHE A 273 0.69 24.57 16.37
CA PHE A 273 -0.12 23.35 16.20
C PHE A 273 -0.33 22.54 17.48
N LYS A 274 0.07 23.05 18.65
CA LYS A 274 -0.05 22.31 19.92
C LYS A 274 -1.48 21.83 20.25
N ASP A 275 -2.49 22.58 19.80
CA ASP A 275 -3.90 22.34 20.12
C ASP A 275 -4.73 21.87 18.91
N PHE A 276 -4.10 21.70 17.74
CA PHE A 276 -4.82 21.29 16.53
C PHE A 276 -3.96 20.50 15.56
N ILE A 277 -4.60 19.57 14.87
CA ILE A 277 -4.02 18.87 13.73
C ILE A 277 -4.69 19.32 12.45
N ILE A 278 -3.98 19.21 11.34
CA ILE A 278 -4.51 19.43 9.99
C ILE A 278 -4.32 18.15 9.21
N VAL A 279 -5.40 17.62 8.64
CA VAL A 279 -5.36 16.34 7.92
C VAL A 279 -4.65 16.52 6.59
N LYS A 280 -3.48 15.87 6.40
CA LYS A 280 -2.68 15.94 5.16
C LYS A 280 -2.91 14.80 4.17
N TYR A 281 -3.80 13.87 4.51
CA TYR A 281 -4.06 12.69 3.69
C TYR A 281 -4.67 13.08 2.34
N THR A 282 -3.92 12.97 1.24
CA THR A 282 -4.36 13.35 -0.12
C THR A 282 -4.92 12.18 -0.95
N GLY A 283 -4.90 10.97 -0.40
CA GLY A 283 -5.23 9.72 -1.12
C GLY A 283 -6.70 9.29 -1.04
N TYR A 284 -7.65 10.23 -1.12
CA TYR A 284 -9.11 10.02 -1.07
C TYR A 284 -9.71 9.91 0.35
N SER A 285 -10.14 11.07 0.85
CA SER A 285 -10.93 11.31 2.07
C SER A 285 -12.05 10.28 2.34
N PRO A 286 -12.30 9.88 3.61
CA PRO A 286 -11.68 10.38 4.84
C PRO A 286 -10.40 9.63 5.23
N ALA A 287 -9.52 10.33 5.96
CA ALA A 287 -8.33 9.74 6.57
C ALA A 287 -8.70 8.60 7.54
N PRO A 288 -7.82 7.61 7.73
CA PRO A 288 -8.04 6.54 8.71
C PRO A 288 -8.21 7.10 10.12
N VAL A 289 -9.33 6.76 10.75
CA VAL A 289 -9.64 7.09 12.16
C VAL A 289 -9.82 5.78 12.91
N PHE A 290 -9.36 5.74 14.15
CA PHE A 290 -9.40 4.57 15.01
C PHE A 290 -10.04 4.89 16.35
N ASP A 291 -10.62 3.89 17.00
CA ASP A 291 -11.04 3.97 18.39
C ASP A 291 -9.87 3.70 19.35
N SER A 292 -10.10 3.84 20.66
CA SER A 292 -9.08 3.62 21.67
C SER A 292 -8.54 2.20 21.77
N ASN A 293 -9.21 1.23 21.12
CA ASN A 293 -8.86 -0.18 21.05
C ASN A 293 -8.14 -0.52 19.73
N GLY A 294 -7.98 0.45 18.83
CA GLY A 294 -7.33 0.27 17.53
C GLY A 294 -8.25 -0.27 16.43
N ASN A 295 -9.57 -0.30 16.63
CA ASN A 295 -10.52 -0.64 15.57
C ASN A 295 -10.78 0.59 14.70
N ARG A 296 -11.00 0.37 13.40
CA ARG A 296 -11.29 1.46 12.47
C ARG A 296 -12.68 2.05 12.73
N VAL A 297 -12.75 3.37 12.76
CA VAL A 297 -13.99 4.16 12.89
C VAL A 297 -14.22 4.92 11.58
N GLN A 298 -15.45 4.88 11.07
CA GLN A 298 -15.83 5.70 9.92
C GLN A 298 -16.16 7.12 10.38
N ASN A 299 -15.34 8.09 9.96
CA ASN A 299 -15.67 9.51 10.12
C ASN A 299 -15.35 10.28 8.84
N ALA A 300 -16.37 10.49 8.00
CA ALA A 300 -16.27 11.21 6.73
C ALA A 300 -15.78 12.67 6.88
N SER A 301 -15.90 13.25 8.07
CA SER A 301 -15.49 14.64 8.33
C SER A 301 -13.97 14.78 8.34
N VAL A 302 -13.24 13.72 8.68
CA VAL A 302 -11.78 13.72 8.81
C VAL A 302 -11.14 13.64 7.44
N SER A 303 -11.19 14.75 6.72
CA SER A 303 -10.84 14.86 5.31
C SER A 303 -9.68 15.82 5.09
N THR A 304 -8.99 15.68 3.97
CA THR A 304 -7.84 16.51 3.57
C THR A 304 -8.11 18.00 3.78
N GLY A 305 -7.20 18.69 4.46
CA GLY A 305 -7.30 20.13 4.75
C GLY A 305 -8.20 20.50 5.91
N LYS A 306 -8.96 19.57 6.49
CA LYS A 306 -9.72 19.86 7.70
C LYS A 306 -8.80 19.92 8.91
N SER A 307 -9.05 20.92 9.75
CA SER A 307 -8.40 21.09 11.04
C SER A 307 -9.28 20.55 12.15
N PHE A 308 -8.70 19.82 13.09
CA PHE A 308 -9.38 19.33 14.28
C PHE A 308 -8.64 19.84 15.52
N LYS A 309 -9.40 20.29 16.52
CA LYS A 309 -8.81 20.45 17.85
C LYS A 309 -8.38 19.09 18.35
N THR A 310 -7.18 19.02 18.92
CA THR A 310 -6.70 17.80 19.54
C THR A 310 -6.71 17.94 21.06
N ALA A 311 -7.17 16.89 21.75
CA ALA A 311 -7.15 16.81 23.21
C ALA A 311 -5.90 16.08 23.74
N GLY A 312 -4.86 15.95 22.90
CA GLY A 312 -3.66 15.18 23.16
C GLY A 312 -3.52 14.00 22.20
N PHE A 313 -2.62 13.08 22.52
CA PHE A 313 -2.33 11.92 21.68
C PHE A 313 -2.39 10.62 22.47
N LYS A 314 -2.46 9.50 21.75
CA LYS A 314 -2.38 8.16 22.31
C LYS A 314 -1.60 7.26 21.35
N VAL A 315 -0.75 6.40 21.90
CA VAL A 315 -0.17 5.29 21.14
C VAL A 315 -1.17 4.14 21.14
N ILE A 316 -1.59 3.71 19.95
CA ILE A 316 -2.56 2.63 19.74
C ILE A 316 -1.92 1.67 18.74
N ASN A 317 -1.73 0.41 19.14
CA ASN A 317 -1.01 -0.60 18.35
C ASN A 317 0.35 -0.08 17.84
N ASP A 318 1.14 0.52 18.75
CA ASP A 318 2.45 1.11 18.47
C ASP A 318 2.47 2.29 17.48
N ILE A 319 1.30 2.75 17.04
CA ILE A 319 1.14 3.92 16.17
C ILE A 319 0.74 5.13 17.03
N PRO A 320 1.51 6.23 17.01
CA PRO A 320 1.14 7.45 17.71
C PRO A 320 0.03 8.20 16.95
N MET A 321 -1.06 8.52 17.64
CA MET A 321 -2.25 9.10 17.04
C MET A 321 -2.72 10.33 17.81
N ALA A 322 -3.14 11.38 17.09
CA ALA A 322 -3.80 12.55 17.67
C ALA A 322 -5.25 12.22 18.01
N LYS A 323 -5.70 12.56 19.22
CA LYS A 323 -7.09 12.42 19.64
C LYS A 323 -7.90 13.58 19.08
N ILE A 324 -8.92 13.29 18.27
CA ILE A 324 -9.75 14.30 17.58
C ILE A 324 -11.21 14.31 18.06
N ALA A 325 -11.67 13.26 18.75
CA ALA A 325 -12.94 13.22 19.46
C ALA A 325 -12.89 12.27 20.67
N THR A 326 -14.02 12.06 21.37
CA THR A 326 -14.10 11.26 22.62
C THR A 326 -13.43 9.89 22.51
N ASN A 327 -13.62 9.21 21.37
CA ASN A 327 -13.05 7.90 21.08
C ASN A 327 -12.59 7.80 19.62
N GLU A 328 -11.97 8.85 19.10
CA GLU A 328 -11.50 8.91 17.71
C GLU A 328 -10.08 9.48 17.66
N PHE A 329 -9.23 8.74 16.97
CA PHE A 329 -7.80 8.98 16.88
C PHE A 329 -7.34 8.90 15.43
N ILE A 330 -6.53 9.86 14.99
CA ILE A 330 -5.91 9.88 13.65
C ILE A 330 -4.39 9.71 13.80
N PRO A 331 -3.76 8.77 13.08
CA PRO A 331 -2.30 8.64 13.05
C PRO A 331 -1.60 9.94 12.66
N PHE A 332 -0.51 10.28 13.37
CA PHE A 332 0.25 11.50 13.08
C PHE A 332 0.83 11.53 11.65
N GLU A 333 1.07 10.36 11.05
CA GLU A 333 1.46 10.23 9.64
C GLU A 333 0.47 10.87 8.65
N TYR A 334 -0.80 11.00 9.04
CA TYR A 334 -1.85 11.65 8.24
C TYR A 334 -2.10 13.11 8.63
N THR A 335 -1.26 13.67 9.50
CA THR A 335 -1.37 15.06 9.96
C THR A 335 -0.23 15.94 9.45
N SER A 336 -0.50 17.23 9.27
CA SER A 336 0.45 18.26 8.88
C SER A 336 0.54 19.33 9.97
N GLY A 337 1.71 19.95 10.04
CA GLY A 337 1.98 21.18 10.79
C GLY A 337 1.88 22.43 9.92
N SER A 338 0.98 22.51 8.94
CA SER A 338 0.58 23.77 8.29
C SER A 338 -0.81 23.69 7.66
N LYS A 339 -1.43 24.85 7.42
CA LYS A 339 -2.69 24.96 6.67
C LYS A 339 -2.48 24.59 5.19
N PHE A 340 -3.58 24.18 4.57
CA PHE A 340 -3.70 24.08 3.12
C PHE A 340 -3.94 25.50 2.61
N GLU A 341 -3.02 26.01 1.78
CA GLU A 341 -3.26 27.18 0.93
C GLU A 341 -3.73 26.74 -0.45
#